data_AF-A0AAV3QXQ5-F1
#
_entry.id   AF-A0AAV3QXQ5-F1
#
_cell.length_a   1.000
_cell.length_b   1.000
_cell.length_c   1.000
_cell.angle_alpha   90.00
_cell.angle_beta   90.00
_cell.angle_gamma   90.00
#
_symmetry.space_group_name_H-M   'P 1'
#
loop_
_entity.id
_entity.type
_entity.pdbx_description
1 polymer ?
#
loop_
_entity_poly.entity_id
_entity_poly.type
_entity_poly.pdbx_seq_one_letter_code
_entity_poly.pdbx_strand_id
1 'polypeptide(L)'
;MMRRSEANVRIGVLITLLVGVGVAALYGLLRPNSSGCIMTYMFPTYIPIPTPSNVTAMRYGLYLYHEGWKKIDFKEHIAKLSGVPVLFIPGNSGSYKQVRSLAAVSDRAYQGGPLDQGFYQEASKITVENTDIDISKISLPNQYAGMLDWLAVDLEGEHSATDGRILEEHTEYVVYAIHRILDQYKESYDARLQEGAASSGKLAKSVILVGHSMGGFVARAALVHPHLRKSAVETILTLSTPHQSPPLALQPSLGQFYARINQEWRKGYEVQTSRSGRYISDGPLSRVVVVSISGGYNDYQDLRRRNPT
;
A
#
# COMPACT_ATOMS: atom_id res chain seq x y z
N MET A 1 56.22 16.77 -43.92
CA MET A 1 56.36 15.69 -42.91
C MET A 1 55.65 16.03 -41.58
N MET A 2 55.72 17.27 -41.08
CA MET A 2 55.05 17.69 -39.81
C MET A 2 53.51 17.56 -39.79
N ARG A 3 52.79 17.95 -40.85
CA ARG A 3 51.30 17.87 -40.90
C ARG A 3 50.73 16.45 -40.73
N ARG A 4 51.48 15.43 -41.14
CA ARG A 4 51.07 14.01 -41.05
C ARG A 4 51.27 13.46 -39.63
N SER A 5 52.25 13.99 -38.90
CA SER A 5 52.50 13.67 -37.49
C SER A 5 51.40 14.22 -36.59
N GLU A 6 50.98 15.48 -36.78
CA GLU A 6 49.89 16.08 -35.99
C GLU A 6 48.54 15.38 -36.20
N ALA A 7 48.24 14.95 -37.44
CA ALA A 7 47.03 14.20 -37.74
C ALA A 7 47.01 12.83 -37.05
N ASN A 8 48.14 12.11 -37.05
CA ASN A 8 48.26 10.82 -36.38
C ASN A 8 48.13 10.95 -34.85
N VAL A 9 48.67 12.02 -34.26
CA VAL A 9 48.52 12.30 -32.82
C VAL A 9 47.05 12.60 -32.48
N ARG A 10 46.35 13.41 -33.28
CA ARG A 10 44.92 13.71 -33.07
C ARG A 10 44.05 12.46 -33.19
N ILE A 11 44.33 11.59 -34.15
CA ILE A 11 43.63 10.30 -34.32
C ILE A 11 43.88 9.40 -33.10
N GLY A 12 45.12 9.32 -32.61
CA GLY A 12 45.47 8.55 -31.41
C GLY A 12 44.72 9.02 -30.15
N VAL A 13 44.59 10.33 -29.95
CA VAL A 13 43.83 10.93 -28.84
C VAL A 13 42.33 10.62 -28.95
N LEU A 14 41.78 10.65 -30.16
CA LEU A 14 40.36 10.38 -30.39
C LEU A 14 40.00 8.91 -30.13
N ILE A 15 40.88 7.99 -30.54
CA ILE A 15 40.72 6.55 -30.28
C ILE A 15 40.80 6.26 -28.78
N THR A 16 41.76 6.85 -28.06
CA THR A 16 41.89 6.66 -26.61
C THR A 16 40.69 7.20 -25.84
N LEU A 17 40.13 8.34 -26.23
CA LEU A 17 38.87 8.86 -25.67
C LEU A 17 37.69 7.92 -25.92
N LEU A 18 37.53 7.41 -27.15
CA LEU A 18 36.44 6.49 -27.50
C LEU A 18 36.54 5.18 -26.73
N VAL A 19 37.74 4.61 -26.61
CA VAL A 19 37.98 3.40 -25.82
C VAL A 19 37.72 3.68 -24.33
N GLY A 20 38.16 4.83 -23.81
CA GLY A 20 37.89 5.22 -22.43
C GLY A 20 36.40 5.35 -22.11
N VAL A 21 35.63 5.99 -22.99
CA VAL A 21 34.16 6.10 -22.86
C VAL A 21 33.50 4.72 -22.98
N GLY A 22 33.96 3.88 -23.92
CA GLY A 22 33.45 2.52 -24.09
C GLY A 22 33.69 1.64 -22.87
N VAL A 23 34.88 1.71 -22.28
CA VAL A 23 35.23 0.99 -21.04
C VAL A 23 34.43 1.52 -19.86
N ALA A 24 34.26 2.84 -19.72
CA ALA A 24 33.45 3.44 -18.66
C ALA A 24 31.96 3.05 -18.78
N ALA A 25 31.41 3.06 -20.00
CA ALA A 25 30.04 2.63 -20.26
C ALA A 25 29.85 1.13 -20.01
N LEU A 26 30.80 0.29 -20.46
CA LEU A 26 30.79 -1.15 -20.21
C LEU A 26 30.91 -1.45 -18.71
N TYR A 27 31.77 -0.73 -17.99
CA TYR A 27 31.92 -0.86 -16.54
C TYR A 27 30.67 -0.36 -15.79
N GLY A 28 29.98 0.68 -16.28
CA GLY A 28 28.69 1.12 -15.77
C GLY A 28 27.56 0.10 -16.00
N LEU A 29 27.56 -0.59 -17.15
CA LEU A 29 26.62 -1.66 -17.48
C LEU A 29 26.89 -2.96 -16.71
N LEU A 30 28.17 -3.25 -16.43
CA LEU A 30 28.61 -4.48 -15.77
C LEU A 30 28.74 -4.34 -14.25
N ARG A 31 28.68 -3.11 -13.69
CA ARG A 31 28.59 -2.92 -12.24
C ARG A 31 27.29 -3.57 -11.78
N PRO A 32 27.35 -4.69 -11.03
CA PRO A 32 26.18 -5.17 -10.35
C PRO A 32 25.83 -4.07 -9.36
N ASN A 33 24.65 -3.45 -9.50
CA ASN A 33 24.08 -2.75 -8.37
C ASN A 33 24.06 -3.79 -7.25
N SER A 34 24.76 -3.54 -6.16
CA SER A 34 24.62 -4.37 -4.96
C SER A 34 23.17 -4.25 -4.54
N SER A 35 22.33 -5.19 -4.98
CA SER A 35 20.96 -5.26 -4.55
C SER A 35 21.00 -5.66 -3.08
N GLY A 36 20.91 -4.67 -2.19
CA GLY A 36 20.60 -4.88 -0.78
C GLY A 36 19.25 -5.58 -0.56
N CYS A 37 18.51 -5.85 -1.64
CA CYS A 37 17.29 -6.64 -1.67
C CYS A 37 17.58 -8.09 -1.30
N ILE A 38 17.23 -8.46 -0.07
CA ILE A 38 17.13 -9.85 0.33
C ILE A 38 15.81 -10.47 -0.15
N MET A 39 15.84 -11.77 -0.42
CA MET A 39 14.63 -12.51 -0.76
C MET A 39 13.66 -12.55 0.42
N THR A 40 12.40 -12.20 0.17
CA THR A 40 11.32 -12.37 1.16
C THR A 40 10.69 -13.74 0.99
N TYR A 41 10.88 -14.63 1.96
CA TYR A 41 10.18 -15.92 2.06
C TYR A 41 8.92 -15.80 2.92
N MET A 42 7.85 -16.48 2.50
CA MET A 42 6.49 -16.36 3.05
C MET A 42 5.68 -17.63 2.81
N PHE A 43 4.75 -17.92 3.71
CA PHE A 43 3.85 -19.08 3.71
C PHE A 43 2.41 -18.62 3.87
N PRO A 44 1.83 -18.06 2.80
CA PRO A 44 0.59 -17.32 2.89
C PRO A 44 -0.63 -18.26 2.94
N THR A 45 -1.45 -18.10 3.98
CA THR A 45 -2.80 -18.68 4.07
C THR A 45 -3.81 -17.54 4.00
N TYR A 46 -4.87 -17.71 3.20
CA TYR A 46 -5.93 -16.72 3.04
C TYR A 46 -7.24 -17.26 3.62
N ILE A 47 -7.68 -16.64 4.69
CA ILE A 47 -8.85 -17.05 5.47
C ILE A 47 -10.03 -16.18 5.00
N PRO A 48 -11.10 -16.75 4.41
CA PRO A 48 -12.24 -15.96 3.98
C PRO A 48 -12.97 -15.36 5.19
N ILE A 49 -13.25 -14.05 5.14
CA ILE A 49 -14.10 -13.39 6.12
C ILE A 49 -15.57 -13.67 5.76
N PRO A 50 -16.37 -14.26 6.66
CA PRO A 50 -17.75 -14.63 6.35
C PRO A 50 -18.62 -13.43 6.01
N THR A 51 -19.38 -13.51 4.93
CA THR A 51 -20.45 -12.58 4.60
C THR A 51 -21.70 -12.92 5.42
N PRO A 52 -22.37 -11.93 6.06
CA PRO A 52 -23.62 -12.17 6.77
C PRO A 52 -24.70 -12.76 5.84
N SER A 53 -25.54 -13.66 6.38
CA SER A 53 -26.52 -14.45 5.62
C SER A 53 -27.59 -13.61 4.89
N ASN A 54 -27.77 -12.35 5.30
CA ASN A 54 -28.73 -11.40 4.75
C ASN A 54 -28.17 -10.61 3.55
N VAL A 55 -26.90 -10.78 3.21
CA VAL A 55 -26.26 -10.16 2.05
C VAL A 55 -26.10 -11.22 0.96
N THR A 56 -26.62 -10.93 -0.23
CA THR A 56 -26.47 -11.80 -1.41
C THR A 56 -24.99 -12.07 -1.67
N ALA A 57 -24.65 -13.27 -2.16
CA ALA A 57 -23.28 -13.64 -2.51
C ALA A 57 -22.63 -12.51 -3.32
N MET A 58 -21.57 -11.93 -2.75
CA MET A 58 -20.91 -10.80 -3.36
C MET A 58 -19.93 -11.27 -4.42
N ARG A 59 -19.89 -10.53 -5.53
CA ARG A 59 -18.98 -10.78 -6.65
C ARG A 59 -17.51 -10.79 -6.22
N TYR A 60 -17.18 -10.01 -5.20
CA TYR A 60 -15.83 -9.82 -4.68
C TYR A 60 -15.66 -10.52 -3.33
N GLY A 61 -14.41 -10.86 -3.01
CA GLY A 61 -14.04 -11.55 -1.77
C GLY A 61 -13.31 -10.67 -0.75
N LEU A 62 -13.34 -11.08 0.51
CA LEU A 62 -12.57 -10.47 1.59
C LEU A 62 -11.83 -11.57 2.34
N TYR A 63 -10.51 -11.44 2.43
CA TYR A 63 -9.64 -12.45 3.02
C TYR A 63 -8.74 -11.84 4.10
N LEU A 64 -8.58 -12.54 5.21
CA LEU A 64 -7.53 -12.31 6.20
C LEU A 64 -6.28 -13.10 5.82
N TYR A 65 -5.14 -12.45 5.78
CA TYR A 65 -3.84 -13.07 5.62
C TYR A 65 -3.37 -13.70 6.93
N HIS A 66 -2.87 -14.93 6.85
CA HIS A 66 -2.21 -15.61 7.95
C HIS A 66 -0.85 -16.16 7.47
N GLU A 67 0.21 -15.86 8.21
CA GLU A 67 1.55 -16.40 7.95
C GLU A 67 1.72 -17.74 8.68
N GLY A 68 2.05 -18.79 7.93
CA GLY A 68 2.49 -20.05 8.52
C GLY A 68 1.99 -21.30 7.81
N TRP A 69 2.64 -22.40 8.14
CA TRP A 69 2.38 -23.73 7.56
C TRP A 69 1.42 -24.59 8.36
N LYS A 70 1.18 -24.21 9.63
CA LYS A 70 0.36 -25.01 10.53
C LYS A 70 -1.10 -24.93 10.09
N LYS A 71 -1.79 -26.06 10.12
CA LYS A 71 -3.24 -26.09 9.92
C LYS A 71 -3.90 -25.36 11.09
N ILE A 72 -4.74 -24.39 10.76
CA ILE A 72 -5.49 -23.57 11.72
C ILE A 72 -6.99 -23.75 11.51
N ASP A 73 -7.77 -23.63 12.58
CA ASP A 73 -9.21 -23.48 12.47
C ASP A 73 -9.53 -22.02 12.12
N PHE A 74 -10.08 -21.81 10.92
CA PHE A 74 -10.40 -20.49 10.41
C PHE A 74 -11.44 -19.75 11.25
N LYS A 75 -12.44 -20.47 11.77
CA LYS A 75 -13.50 -19.87 12.57
C LYS A 75 -12.96 -19.45 13.93
N GLU A 76 -12.15 -20.29 14.56
CA GLU A 76 -11.49 -19.95 15.82
C GLU A 76 -10.52 -18.76 15.64
N HIS A 77 -9.74 -18.77 14.57
CA HIS A 77 -8.78 -17.71 14.29
C HIS A 77 -9.46 -16.34 14.12
N ILE A 78 -10.53 -16.30 13.32
CA ILE A 78 -11.32 -15.07 13.12
C ILE A 78 -11.99 -14.63 14.44
N ALA A 79 -12.53 -15.56 15.24
CA ALA A 79 -13.19 -15.24 16.51
C ALA A 79 -12.24 -14.60 17.54
N LYS A 80 -10.92 -14.73 17.38
CA LYS A 80 -9.91 -14.25 18.33
C LYS A 80 -9.08 -13.07 17.81
N LEU A 81 -9.53 -12.40 16.74
CA LEU A 81 -8.86 -11.20 16.21
C LEU A 81 -8.69 -10.10 17.27
N SER A 82 -7.50 -9.50 17.30
CA SER A 82 -7.11 -8.51 18.31
C SER A 82 -6.05 -7.49 17.85
N GLY A 83 -5.50 -7.63 16.64
CA GLY A 83 -4.53 -6.69 16.08
C GLY A 83 -5.16 -5.43 15.52
N VAL A 84 -4.37 -4.66 14.78
CA VAL A 84 -4.81 -3.47 14.06
C VAL A 84 -5.22 -3.88 12.64
N PRO A 85 -6.49 -3.68 12.24
CA PRO A 85 -6.93 -4.08 10.90
C PRO A 85 -6.32 -3.18 9.83
N VAL A 86 -5.69 -3.82 8.83
CA VAL A 86 -5.16 -3.16 7.64
C VAL A 86 -5.81 -3.77 6.41
N LEU A 87 -6.49 -2.97 5.60
CA LEU A 87 -7.14 -3.44 4.37
C LEU A 87 -6.30 -3.09 3.15
N PHE A 88 -5.79 -4.13 2.50
CA PHE A 88 -5.10 -4.03 1.22
C PHE A 88 -6.09 -4.03 0.05
N ILE A 89 -5.93 -3.07 -0.86
CA ILE A 89 -6.74 -2.91 -2.06
C ILE A 89 -5.82 -3.05 -3.28
N PRO A 90 -6.00 -4.10 -4.11
CA PRO A 90 -5.15 -4.36 -5.25
C PRO A 90 -5.38 -3.33 -6.37
N GLY A 91 -4.39 -3.22 -7.24
CA GLY A 91 -4.45 -2.37 -8.43
C GLY A 91 -5.20 -2.99 -9.60
N ASN A 92 -5.11 -2.34 -10.76
CA ASN A 92 -5.66 -2.84 -12.02
C ASN A 92 -5.14 -4.25 -12.34
N SER A 93 -6.06 -5.19 -12.58
CA SER A 93 -5.74 -6.62 -12.78
C SER A 93 -4.91 -7.25 -11.66
N GLY A 94 -4.92 -6.63 -10.48
CA GLY A 94 -4.22 -7.11 -9.31
C GLY A 94 -4.99 -8.21 -8.60
N SER A 95 -4.25 -9.02 -7.86
CA SER A 95 -4.83 -10.01 -6.95
C SER A 95 -4.64 -9.55 -5.51
N TYR A 96 -5.61 -9.85 -4.64
CA TYR A 96 -5.46 -9.72 -3.18
C TYR A 96 -4.16 -10.35 -2.66
N LYS A 97 -3.64 -11.37 -3.35
CA LYS A 97 -2.37 -12.06 -3.04
C LYS A 97 -1.11 -11.20 -3.22
N GLN A 98 -1.23 -9.96 -3.68
CA GLN A 98 -0.14 -8.98 -3.70
C GLN A 98 0.24 -8.53 -2.28
N VAL A 99 -0.68 -8.62 -1.31
CA VAL A 99 -0.44 -8.24 0.09
C VAL A 99 0.65 -9.07 0.79
N ARG A 100 0.92 -10.29 0.29
CA ARG A 100 1.70 -11.31 0.99
C ARG A 100 3.08 -10.87 1.46
N SER A 101 3.80 -10.07 0.69
CA SER A 101 5.13 -9.60 1.08
C SER A 101 5.04 -8.61 2.23
N LEU A 102 4.10 -7.66 2.18
CA LEU A 102 3.85 -6.70 3.24
C LEU A 102 3.40 -7.40 4.52
N ALA A 103 2.46 -8.34 4.40
CA ALA A 103 1.92 -9.07 5.53
C ALA A 103 2.96 -9.98 6.20
N ALA A 104 3.72 -10.76 5.42
CA ALA A 104 4.77 -11.63 5.94
C ALA A 104 5.89 -10.85 6.64
N VAL A 105 6.30 -9.70 6.08
CA VAL A 105 7.32 -8.85 6.72
C VAL A 105 6.77 -8.19 7.98
N SER A 106 5.50 -7.75 7.97
CA SER A 106 4.85 -7.18 9.16
C SER A 106 4.74 -8.19 10.30
N ASP A 107 4.34 -9.42 9.99
CA ASP A 107 4.25 -10.52 10.97
C ASP A 107 5.63 -10.85 11.56
N ARG A 108 6.64 -11.01 10.70
CA ARG A 108 8.03 -11.24 11.14
C ARG A 108 8.54 -10.10 12.02
N ALA A 109 8.28 -8.85 11.63
CA ALA A 109 8.70 -7.68 12.37
C ALA A 109 8.02 -7.58 13.75
N TYR A 110 6.74 -7.97 13.85
CA TYR A 110 6.02 -8.05 15.12
C TYR A 110 6.54 -9.16 16.03
N GLN A 111 6.79 -10.36 15.49
CA GLN A 111 7.26 -11.52 16.26
C GLN A 111 8.72 -11.41 16.70
N GLY A 112 9.61 -10.94 15.82
CA GLY A 112 11.06 -10.94 16.02
C GLY A 112 11.68 -9.58 16.34
N GLY A 113 10.88 -8.51 16.38
CA GLY A 113 11.37 -7.13 16.43
C GLY A 113 11.80 -6.61 15.04
N PRO A 114 12.16 -5.32 14.92
CA PRO A 114 12.72 -4.80 13.67
C PRO A 114 13.98 -5.57 13.28
N LEU A 115 14.14 -5.87 11.98
CA LEU A 115 15.37 -6.49 11.46
C LEU A 115 16.58 -5.64 11.86
N ASP A 116 17.71 -6.30 12.14
CA ASP A 116 18.99 -5.73 12.60
C ASP A 116 19.24 -4.32 12.03
N GLN A 117 19.75 -3.36 12.82
CA GLN A 117 19.79 -1.95 12.43
C GLN A 117 20.55 -1.70 11.10
N GLY A 118 21.47 -2.60 10.73
CA GLY A 118 22.12 -2.64 9.41
C GLY A 118 21.18 -2.84 8.21
N PHE A 119 20.00 -3.44 8.40
CA PHE A 119 18.99 -3.67 7.36
C PHE A 119 18.30 -2.39 6.87
N TYR A 120 18.13 -1.40 7.74
CA TYR A 120 17.44 -0.15 7.44
C TYR A 120 18.40 1.05 7.31
N GLN A 121 19.72 0.84 7.38
CA GLN A 121 20.71 1.92 7.26
C GLN A 121 20.56 2.74 5.97
N GLU A 122 20.13 2.14 4.86
CA GLU A 122 19.86 2.89 3.61
C GLU A 122 18.58 3.75 3.70
N ALA A 123 17.53 3.28 4.38
CA ALA A 123 16.30 4.04 4.58
C ALA A 123 16.46 5.17 5.62
N SER A 124 17.46 5.07 6.51
CA SER A 124 17.73 6.07 7.56
C SER A 124 18.42 7.35 7.05
N LYS A 125 18.92 7.35 5.82
CA LYS A 125 19.50 8.54 5.17
C LYS A 125 18.43 9.31 4.39
N ILE A 126 17.43 9.83 5.11
CA ILE A 126 16.48 10.77 4.51
C ILE A 126 17.08 12.17 4.63
N THR A 127 17.68 12.66 3.55
CA THR A 127 18.01 14.09 3.42
C THR A 127 16.72 14.83 3.10
N VAL A 128 16.04 15.35 4.13
CA VAL A 128 15.02 16.39 3.94
C VAL A 128 15.76 17.72 3.80
N GLU A 129 15.47 18.47 2.73
CA GLU A 129 16.10 19.77 2.42
C GLU A 129 16.39 20.60 3.69
N ASN A 130 17.69 20.76 3.99
CA ASN A 130 18.27 21.61 5.04
C ASN A 130 18.02 21.27 6.51
N THR A 131 17.58 20.06 6.85
CA THR A 131 17.71 19.55 8.23
C THR A 131 18.12 18.09 8.22
N ASP A 132 19.32 17.80 8.71
CA ASP A 132 19.77 16.44 9.01
C ASP A 132 18.93 15.90 10.18
N ILE A 133 17.77 15.31 9.87
CA ILE A 133 17.02 14.53 10.84
C ILE A 133 17.77 13.22 10.99
N ASP A 134 18.64 13.18 11.99
CA ASP A 134 19.34 11.98 12.40
C ASP A 134 18.33 10.97 12.96
N ILE A 135 17.82 10.07 12.10
CA ILE A 135 16.90 9.00 12.46
C ILE A 135 17.54 8.05 13.49
N SER A 136 18.87 8.06 13.65
CA SER A 136 19.54 7.32 14.74
C SER A 136 19.19 7.84 16.14
N LYS A 137 18.68 9.07 16.26
CA LYS A 137 18.14 9.64 17.50
C LYS A 137 16.66 9.30 17.73
N ILE A 138 15.96 8.78 16.71
CA ILE A 138 14.63 8.23 16.89
C ILE A 138 14.83 6.84 17.49
N SER A 139 14.62 6.74 18.80
CA SER A 139 14.55 5.46 19.51
C SER A 139 13.37 4.65 18.93
N LEU A 140 13.64 3.87 17.89
CA LEU A 140 12.67 2.91 17.39
C LEU A 140 12.41 1.89 18.51
N PRO A 141 11.14 1.62 18.85
CA PRO A 141 10.85 0.64 19.88
C PRO A 141 11.39 -0.72 19.43
N ASN A 142 12.03 -1.45 20.36
CA ASN A 142 12.56 -2.80 20.11
C ASN A 142 11.46 -3.81 19.71
N GLN A 143 10.19 -3.46 19.90
CA GLN A 143 9.04 -4.26 19.52
C GLN A 143 7.86 -3.36 19.12
N TYR A 144 7.09 -3.78 18.13
CA TYR A 144 5.88 -3.07 17.70
C TYR A 144 4.75 -3.27 18.72
N ALA A 145 3.99 -2.21 19.00
CA ALA A 145 2.96 -2.19 20.05
C ALA A 145 1.74 -3.10 19.78
N GLY A 146 1.54 -3.54 18.54
CA GLY A 146 0.45 -4.42 18.17
C GLY A 146 0.68 -5.03 16.78
N MET A 147 0.12 -6.22 16.58
CA MET A 147 0.17 -6.92 15.30
C MET A 147 -0.70 -6.21 14.26
N LEU A 148 -0.23 -6.15 13.02
CA LEU A 148 -1.06 -5.72 11.90
C LEU A 148 -1.78 -6.93 11.31
N ASP A 149 -3.10 -6.93 11.41
CA ASP A 149 -3.94 -7.95 10.81
C ASP A 149 -4.26 -7.54 9.38
N TRP A 150 -3.53 -8.12 8.43
CA TRP A 150 -3.66 -7.80 7.02
C TRP A 150 -4.87 -8.49 6.41
N LEU A 151 -5.86 -7.70 6.03
CA LEU A 151 -6.98 -8.11 5.20
C LEU A 151 -6.74 -7.65 3.76
N ALA A 152 -7.34 -8.35 2.79
CA ALA A 152 -7.25 -7.99 1.39
C ALA A 152 -8.58 -8.26 0.68
N VAL A 153 -9.00 -7.29 -0.15
CA VAL A 153 -10.16 -7.47 -1.03
C VAL A 153 -9.73 -8.18 -2.32
N ASP A 154 -10.52 -9.16 -2.75
CA ASP A 154 -10.41 -9.81 -4.04
C ASP A 154 -11.40 -9.18 -5.01
N LEU A 155 -10.88 -8.32 -5.89
CA LEU A 155 -11.65 -7.58 -6.89
C LEU A 155 -11.70 -8.31 -8.24
N GLU A 156 -11.56 -9.65 -8.22
CA GLU A 156 -11.61 -10.55 -9.38
C GLU A 156 -10.62 -10.20 -10.50
N GLY A 157 -9.56 -9.44 -10.21
CA GLY A 157 -8.57 -9.02 -11.20
C GLY A 157 -9.15 -8.15 -12.32
N GLU A 158 -10.23 -7.41 -12.06
CA GLU A 158 -10.84 -6.56 -13.07
C GLU A 158 -9.91 -5.42 -13.53
N HIS A 159 -10.12 -5.01 -14.78
CA HIS A 159 -9.36 -3.95 -15.42
C HIS A 159 -9.82 -2.55 -14.95
N SER A 160 -9.65 -2.24 -13.66
CA SER A 160 -10.11 -0.98 -13.06
C SER A 160 -9.53 0.30 -13.67
N ALA A 161 -8.48 0.21 -14.49
CA ALA A 161 -7.91 1.35 -15.21
C ALA A 161 -8.64 1.67 -16.54
N THR A 162 -9.70 0.95 -16.92
CA THR A 162 -10.37 1.14 -18.22
C THR A 162 -11.68 1.93 -18.14
N ASP A 163 -12.45 1.79 -17.06
CA ASP A 163 -13.78 2.40 -16.92
C ASP A 163 -14.01 2.90 -15.48
N GLY A 164 -14.56 4.12 -15.35
CA GLY A 164 -14.99 4.69 -14.08
C GLY A 164 -16.07 3.87 -13.36
N ARG A 165 -16.93 3.15 -14.09
CA ARG A 165 -17.96 2.29 -13.49
C ARG A 165 -17.35 1.14 -12.67
N ILE A 166 -16.25 0.54 -13.15
CA ILE A 166 -15.54 -0.51 -12.40
C ILE A 166 -14.99 0.06 -11.10
N LEU A 167 -14.43 1.28 -11.13
CA LEU A 167 -13.96 1.95 -9.91
C LEU A 167 -15.08 2.28 -8.93
N GLU A 168 -16.27 2.62 -9.41
CA GLU A 168 -17.46 2.79 -8.57
C GLU A 168 -17.84 1.47 -7.88
N GLU A 169 -17.93 0.37 -8.62
CA GLU A 169 -18.23 -0.96 -8.07
C GLU A 169 -17.16 -1.42 -7.05
N HIS A 170 -15.88 -1.17 -7.34
CA HIS A 170 -14.77 -1.43 -6.42
C HIS A 170 -14.88 -0.57 -5.16
N THR A 171 -15.28 0.69 -5.29
CA THR A 171 -15.46 1.61 -4.16
C THR A 171 -16.58 1.15 -3.23
N GLU A 172 -17.73 0.77 -3.79
CA GLU A 172 -18.87 0.26 -3.03
C GLU A 172 -18.48 -0.99 -2.22
N TYR A 173 -17.77 -1.93 -2.86
CA TYR A 173 -17.31 -3.13 -2.17
C TYR A 173 -16.26 -2.85 -1.10
N VAL A 174 -15.33 -1.94 -1.34
CA VAL A 174 -14.33 -1.54 -0.33
C VAL A 174 -15.02 -0.89 0.87
N VAL A 175 -16.03 -0.05 0.67
CA VAL A 175 -16.82 0.54 1.78
C VAL A 175 -17.53 -0.55 2.58
N TYR A 176 -18.14 -1.52 1.90
CA TYR A 176 -18.69 -2.70 2.57
C TYR A 176 -17.62 -3.46 3.36
N ALA A 177 -16.46 -3.72 2.77
CA ALA A 177 -15.38 -4.49 3.40
C ALA A 177 -14.89 -3.80 4.67
N ILE A 178 -14.75 -2.46 4.66
CA ILE A 178 -14.40 -1.68 5.85
C ILE A 178 -15.42 -1.90 6.97
N HIS A 179 -16.72 -1.84 6.65
CA HIS A 179 -17.77 -2.06 7.64
C HIS A 179 -17.74 -3.49 8.18
N ARG A 180 -17.60 -4.46 7.28
CA ARG A 180 -17.56 -5.88 7.64
C ARG A 180 -16.37 -6.21 8.54
N ILE A 181 -15.20 -5.61 8.28
CA ILE A 181 -14.02 -5.71 9.13
C ILE A 181 -14.34 -5.18 10.53
N LEU A 182 -14.85 -3.95 10.65
CA LEU A 182 -15.17 -3.38 11.96
C LEU A 182 -16.20 -4.21 12.73
N ASP A 183 -17.20 -4.75 12.03
CA ASP A 183 -18.19 -5.65 12.63
C ASP A 183 -17.55 -6.97 13.08
N GLN A 184 -16.63 -7.54 12.28
CA GLN A 184 -15.88 -8.73 12.66
C GLN A 184 -15.05 -8.50 13.93
N TYR A 185 -14.35 -7.37 14.03
CA TYR A 185 -13.56 -7.04 15.22
C TYR A 185 -14.43 -6.84 16.46
N LYS A 186 -15.65 -6.34 16.28
CA LYS A 186 -16.63 -6.25 17.38
C LYS A 186 -17.05 -7.64 17.83
N GLU A 187 -17.40 -8.53 16.91
CA GLU A 187 -17.74 -9.94 17.20
C GLU A 187 -16.58 -10.65 17.93
N SER A 188 -15.35 -10.48 17.46
CA SER A 188 -14.15 -11.10 18.05
C SER A 188 -13.80 -10.49 19.42
N TYR A 189 -14.09 -9.20 19.63
CA TYR A 189 -13.95 -8.57 20.95
C TYR A 189 -14.97 -9.13 21.94
N ASP A 190 -16.24 -9.22 21.54
CA ASP A 190 -17.32 -9.73 22.38
C ASP A 190 -17.11 -11.22 22.73
N ALA A 191 -16.63 -12.04 21.79
CA ALA A 191 -16.28 -13.46 22.03
C ALA A 191 -15.15 -13.61 23.07
N ARG A 192 -14.08 -12.81 22.96
CA ARG A 192 -12.99 -12.82 23.94
C ARG A 192 -13.46 -12.41 25.35
N LEU A 193 -14.38 -11.46 25.45
CA LEU A 193 -14.96 -11.07 26.74
C LEU A 193 -15.75 -12.23 27.39
N GLN A 194 -16.49 -13.01 26.60
CA GLN A 194 -17.25 -14.16 27.09
C GLN A 194 -16.36 -15.31 27.57
N GLU A 195 -15.19 -15.51 26.94
CA GLU A 195 -14.21 -16.54 27.33
C GLU A 195 -13.43 -16.20 28.63
N GLY A 196 -13.78 -15.13 29.33
CA GLY A 196 -13.12 -14.73 30.58
C GLY A 196 -11.72 -14.14 30.35
N ALA A 197 -11.36 -13.80 29.11
CA ALA A 197 -10.17 -13.01 28.79
C ALA A 197 -10.39 -11.55 29.19
N ALA A 198 -10.55 -11.31 30.48
CA ALA A 198 -10.50 -9.98 31.06
C ALA A 198 -9.09 -9.41 30.77
N SER A 199 -9.04 -8.43 29.86
CA SER A 199 -7.86 -7.70 29.37
C SER A 199 -6.95 -8.43 28.38
N SER A 200 -7.01 -8.05 27.08
CA SER A 200 -5.80 -8.06 26.23
C SER A 200 -5.88 -7.25 24.93
N GLY A 201 -7.04 -6.74 24.50
CA GLY A 201 -7.06 -5.93 23.27
C GLY A 201 -8.18 -4.90 23.21
N LYS A 202 -7.84 -3.68 22.78
CA LYS A 202 -8.78 -2.60 22.53
C LYS A 202 -9.65 -2.93 21.32
N LEU A 203 -10.94 -2.60 21.37
CA LEU A 203 -11.82 -2.68 20.19
C LEU A 203 -11.28 -1.77 19.08
N ALA A 204 -11.05 -2.34 17.89
CA ALA A 204 -10.67 -1.58 16.71
C ALA A 204 -11.83 -0.66 16.29
N LYS A 205 -11.53 0.64 16.12
CA LYS A 205 -12.52 1.66 15.72
C LYS A 205 -12.34 2.18 14.31
N SER A 206 -11.16 1.93 13.73
CA SER A 206 -10.78 2.35 12.39
C SER A 206 -9.99 1.25 11.70
N VAL A 207 -9.94 1.31 10.37
CA VAL A 207 -9.17 0.43 9.48
C VAL A 207 -8.14 1.28 8.75
N ILE A 208 -6.90 0.82 8.67
CA ILE A 208 -5.86 1.43 7.84
C ILE A 208 -6.05 0.93 6.41
N LEU A 209 -6.14 1.82 5.43
CA LEU A 209 -6.22 1.40 4.02
C LEU A 209 -4.84 1.44 3.37
N VAL A 210 -4.48 0.37 2.66
CA VAL A 210 -3.26 0.30 1.85
C VAL A 210 -3.67 -0.01 0.41
N GLY A 211 -3.56 0.95 -0.47
CA GLY A 211 -3.97 0.76 -1.86
C GLY A 211 -2.79 0.81 -2.82
N HIS A 212 -2.70 -0.18 -3.71
CA HIS A 212 -1.67 -0.23 -4.76
C HIS A 212 -2.23 0.23 -6.11
N SER A 213 -1.52 1.12 -6.79
CA SER A 213 -1.91 1.67 -8.09
C SER A 213 -3.35 2.20 -8.05
N MET A 214 -4.24 1.71 -8.91
CA MET A 214 -5.67 2.03 -8.92
C MET A 214 -6.38 1.73 -7.59
N GLY A 215 -5.92 0.73 -6.83
CA GLY A 215 -6.47 0.40 -5.51
C GLY A 215 -6.30 1.52 -4.48
N GLY A 216 -5.23 2.33 -4.60
CA GLY A 216 -5.08 3.54 -3.79
C GLY A 216 -6.01 4.67 -4.21
N PHE A 217 -6.41 4.71 -5.49
CA PHE A 217 -7.44 5.62 -5.94
C PHE A 217 -8.84 5.19 -5.45
N VAL A 218 -9.14 3.89 -5.48
CA VAL A 218 -10.34 3.30 -4.87
C VAL A 218 -10.39 3.59 -3.37
N ALA A 219 -9.27 3.43 -2.66
CA ALA A 219 -9.17 3.79 -1.24
C ALA A 219 -9.58 5.25 -1.00
N ARG A 220 -9.09 6.18 -1.83
CA ARG A 220 -9.49 7.60 -1.76
C ARG A 220 -10.97 7.79 -2.04
N ALA A 221 -11.52 7.11 -3.04
CA ALA A 221 -12.94 7.19 -3.34
C ALA A 221 -13.82 6.71 -2.17
N ALA A 222 -13.39 5.66 -1.46
CA ALA A 222 -14.10 5.13 -0.29
C ALA A 222 -14.22 6.16 0.85
N LEU A 223 -13.21 7.03 1.06
CA LEU A 223 -13.22 8.04 2.14
C LEU A 223 -14.25 9.15 1.95
N VAL A 224 -14.61 9.46 0.71
CA VAL A 224 -15.64 10.46 0.38
C VAL A 224 -16.98 9.80 0.06
N HIS A 225 -17.10 8.50 0.31
CA HIS A 225 -18.32 7.76 0.04
C HIS A 225 -19.41 8.12 1.06
N PRO A 226 -20.66 8.40 0.62
CA PRO A 226 -21.72 8.86 1.51
C PRO A 226 -22.12 7.85 2.59
N HIS A 227 -21.88 6.56 2.34
CA HIS A 227 -22.22 5.48 3.27
C HIS A 227 -21.07 5.06 4.19
N LEU A 228 -19.88 5.67 4.10
CA LEU A 228 -18.78 5.33 4.99
C LEU A 228 -19.10 5.78 6.43
N ARG A 229 -18.95 4.88 7.41
CA ARG A 229 -19.10 5.20 8.84
C ARG A 229 -18.06 6.27 9.23
N LYS A 230 -18.47 7.26 10.01
CA LYS A 230 -17.56 8.34 10.49
C LYS A 230 -16.39 7.75 11.28
N SER A 231 -15.18 8.27 11.06
CA SER A 231 -13.94 7.78 11.71
C SER A 231 -13.60 6.30 11.43
N ALA A 232 -14.25 5.64 10.47
CA ALA A 232 -13.91 4.26 10.11
C ALA A 232 -12.54 4.13 9.45
N VAL A 233 -12.03 5.21 8.85
CA VAL A 233 -10.69 5.27 8.26
C VAL A 233 -10.08 6.62 8.61
N GLU A 234 -8.87 6.59 9.17
CA GLU A 234 -8.11 7.78 9.56
C GLU A 234 -6.70 7.77 8.94
N THR A 235 -6.29 6.68 8.30
CA THR A 235 -4.97 6.54 7.68
C THR A 235 -5.10 5.80 6.37
N ILE A 236 -4.56 6.39 5.31
CA ILE A 236 -4.39 5.74 4.01
C ILE A 236 -2.92 5.77 3.60
N LEU A 237 -2.44 4.63 3.12
CA LEU A 237 -1.14 4.46 2.49
C LEU A 237 -1.37 4.11 1.02
N THR A 238 -0.82 4.92 0.12
CA THR A 238 -0.92 4.67 -1.32
C THR A 238 0.44 4.29 -1.90
N LEU A 239 0.44 3.26 -2.74
CA LEU A 239 1.64 2.70 -3.37
C LEU A 239 1.52 2.88 -4.88
N SER A 240 2.38 3.71 -5.47
CA SER A 240 2.40 3.99 -6.92
C SER A 240 1.03 4.38 -7.48
N THR A 241 0.26 5.14 -6.69
CA THR A 241 -1.11 5.51 -7.04
C THR A 241 -1.17 6.76 -7.92
N PRO A 242 -1.88 6.71 -9.06
CA PRO A 242 -2.15 7.89 -9.87
C PRO A 242 -3.19 8.78 -9.19
N HIS A 243 -2.76 9.74 -8.36
CA HIS A 243 -3.70 10.55 -7.56
C HIS A 243 -4.46 11.61 -8.37
N GLN A 244 -3.80 12.24 -9.33
CA GLN A 244 -4.33 13.43 -10.00
C GLN A 244 -5.19 13.09 -11.22
N SER A 245 -4.74 12.13 -12.03
CA SER A 245 -5.33 11.78 -13.31
C SER A 245 -5.13 10.29 -13.58
N PRO A 246 -6.03 9.63 -14.34
CA PRO A 246 -5.86 8.22 -14.67
C PRO A 246 -4.56 7.99 -15.44
N PRO A 247 -3.90 6.81 -15.28
CA PRO A 247 -2.68 6.48 -16.02
C PRO A 247 -2.86 6.54 -17.53
N LEU A 248 -4.06 6.15 -18.00
CA LEU A 248 -4.46 6.22 -19.38
C LEU A 248 -5.93 6.63 -19.46
N ALA A 249 -6.20 7.73 -20.16
CA ALA A 249 -7.56 8.25 -20.33
C ALA A 249 -8.29 7.50 -21.45
N LEU A 250 -8.58 6.21 -21.23
CA LEU A 250 -9.24 5.35 -22.23
C LEU A 250 -10.71 5.70 -22.45
N GLN A 251 -11.39 6.16 -21.40
CA GLN A 251 -12.82 6.48 -21.43
C GLN A 251 -13.15 7.78 -20.67
N PRO A 252 -14.14 8.56 -21.11
CA PRO A 252 -14.58 9.76 -20.40
C PRO A 252 -15.10 9.48 -18.99
N SER A 253 -15.75 8.33 -18.76
CA SER A 253 -16.27 7.91 -17.45
C SER A 253 -15.17 7.90 -16.39
N LEU A 254 -13.99 7.39 -16.75
CA LEU A 254 -12.82 7.33 -15.88
C LEU A 254 -12.33 8.73 -15.50
N GLY A 255 -12.23 9.64 -16.45
CA GLY A 255 -11.84 11.04 -16.19
C GLY A 255 -12.85 11.77 -15.31
N GLN A 256 -14.15 11.56 -15.54
CA GLN A 256 -15.23 12.12 -14.72
C GLN A 256 -15.19 11.59 -13.28
N PHE A 257 -14.97 10.29 -13.11
CA PHE A 257 -14.79 9.68 -11.79
C PHE A 257 -13.63 10.33 -11.04
N TYR A 258 -12.47 10.48 -11.70
CA TYR A 258 -11.31 11.15 -11.10
C TYR A 258 -11.59 12.59 -10.69
N ALA A 259 -12.20 13.37 -11.59
CA ALA A 259 -12.54 14.77 -11.33
C ALA A 259 -13.49 14.92 -10.14
N ARG A 260 -14.51 14.05 -10.05
CA ARG A 260 -15.47 14.00 -8.95
C ARG A 260 -14.77 13.71 -7.62
N ILE A 261 -14.01 12.62 -7.54
CA ILE A 261 -13.31 12.25 -6.29
C ILE A 261 -12.31 13.33 -5.87
N ASN A 262 -11.54 13.89 -6.79
CA ASN A 262 -10.62 14.98 -6.48
C ASN A 262 -11.32 16.27 -6.03
N GLN A 263 -12.53 16.56 -6.53
CA GLN A 263 -13.34 17.67 -6.05
C GLN A 263 -13.86 17.43 -4.63
N GLU A 264 -14.39 16.24 -4.34
CA GLU A 264 -14.86 15.90 -3.00
C GLU A 264 -13.73 15.87 -1.97
N TRP A 265 -12.53 15.43 -2.36
CA TRP A 265 -11.34 15.53 -1.52
C TRP A 265 -10.97 16.97 -1.20
N ARG A 266 -10.99 17.88 -2.20
CA ARG A 266 -10.73 19.31 -1.96
C ARG A 266 -11.72 19.90 -0.97
N LYS A 267 -13.02 19.70 -1.20
CA LYS A 267 -14.09 20.11 -0.27
C LYS A 267 -13.94 19.49 1.11
N GLY A 268 -13.45 18.25 1.18
CA GLY A 268 -13.29 17.50 2.41
C GLY A 268 -12.27 18.08 3.39
N TYR A 269 -11.32 18.90 2.91
CA TYR A 269 -10.38 19.65 3.76
C TYR A 269 -10.76 21.12 3.94
N GLU A 270 -11.77 21.62 3.23
CA GLU A 270 -12.24 22.99 3.39
C GLU A 270 -12.86 23.18 4.78
N VAL A 271 -12.39 24.21 5.50
CA VAL A 271 -12.92 24.58 6.81
C VAL A 271 -14.29 25.23 6.64
N GLN A 272 -15.28 24.76 7.41
CA GLN A 272 -16.60 25.37 7.39
C GLN A 272 -16.60 26.67 8.17
N THR A 273 -16.95 27.77 7.50
CA THR A 273 -17.06 29.10 8.09
C THR A 273 -18.49 29.62 7.99
N SER A 274 -18.91 30.38 8.99
CA SER A 274 -20.20 31.10 9.00
C SER A 274 -20.18 32.23 7.97
N ARG A 275 -21.36 32.76 7.61
CA ARG A 275 -21.49 33.93 6.73
C ARG A 275 -20.74 35.16 7.24
N SER A 276 -20.43 35.23 8.53
CA SER A 276 -19.62 36.27 9.17
C SER A 276 -18.11 35.96 9.20
N GLY A 277 -17.65 34.88 8.55
CA GLY A 277 -16.25 34.44 8.54
C GLY A 277 -15.82 33.67 9.80
N ARG A 278 -16.74 33.38 10.73
CA ARG A 278 -16.41 32.66 11.97
C ARG A 278 -16.26 31.15 11.72
N TYR A 279 -15.20 30.55 12.25
CA TYR A 279 -15.00 29.10 12.26
C TYR A 279 -16.22 28.35 12.85
N ILE A 280 -16.67 27.31 12.15
CA ILE A 280 -17.75 26.40 12.59
C ILE A 280 -17.18 25.03 12.92
N SER A 281 -16.52 24.39 11.95
CA SER A 281 -15.93 23.07 12.12
C SER A 281 -14.87 22.81 11.05
N ASP A 282 -13.95 21.91 11.38
CA ASP A 282 -13.00 21.36 10.41
C ASP A 282 -13.73 20.59 9.29
N GLY A 283 -13.04 20.43 8.16
CA GLY A 283 -13.51 19.60 7.06
C GLY A 283 -13.66 18.13 7.47
N PRO A 284 -14.53 17.35 6.81
CA PRO A 284 -14.78 15.95 7.16
C PRO A 284 -13.55 15.04 7.04
N LEU A 285 -12.54 15.43 6.23
CA LEU A 285 -11.29 14.69 6.06
C LEU A 285 -10.13 15.22 6.91
N SER A 286 -10.36 16.21 7.78
CA SER A 286 -9.33 16.84 8.62
C SER A 286 -8.52 15.87 9.50
N ARG A 287 -9.10 14.72 9.84
CA ARG A 287 -8.46 13.67 10.66
C ARG A 287 -7.73 12.61 9.84
N VAL A 288 -7.84 12.66 8.51
CA VAL A 288 -7.27 11.66 7.63
C VAL A 288 -5.81 12.00 7.33
N VAL A 289 -4.93 11.04 7.60
CA VAL A 289 -3.53 11.09 7.19
C VAL A 289 -3.34 10.31 5.89
N VAL A 290 -2.72 10.95 4.89
CA VAL A 290 -2.34 10.32 3.62
C VAL A 290 -0.84 10.19 3.56
N VAL A 291 -0.34 8.96 3.45
CA VAL A 291 1.06 8.67 3.13
C VAL A 291 1.09 8.14 1.71
N SER A 292 1.89 8.75 0.85
CA SER A 292 2.06 8.28 -0.53
C SER A 292 3.49 7.89 -0.80
N ILE A 293 3.68 6.68 -1.32
CA ILE A 293 4.97 6.15 -1.75
C ILE A 293 4.90 5.99 -3.27
N SER A 294 5.67 6.81 -3.98
CA SER A 294 5.84 6.68 -5.42
C SER A 294 6.79 5.53 -5.75
N GLY A 295 6.47 4.75 -6.78
CA GLY A 295 7.40 3.76 -7.32
C GLY A 295 8.67 4.41 -7.88
N GLY A 296 9.80 3.73 -7.73
CA GLY A 296 11.10 4.19 -8.19
C GLY A 296 11.44 3.67 -9.59
N TYR A 297 12.46 4.28 -10.23
CA TYR A 297 12.99 3.86 -11.55
C TYR A 297 13.45 2.39 -11.62
N ASN A 298 13.65 1.71 -10.47
CA ASN A 298 14.13 0.34 -10.36
C ASN A 298 13.05 -0.70 -9.99
N ASP A 299 11.77 -0.32 -9.93
CA ASP A 299 10.69 -1.24 -9.58
C ASP A 299 10.36 -2.17 -10.76
N TYR A 300 11.12 -3.26 -10.88
CA TYR A 300 10.78 -4.36 -11.77
C TYR A 300 9.70 -5.23 -11.13
N GLN A 301 8.46 -5.17 -11.63
CA GLN A 301 7.47 -6.19 -11.33
C GLN A 301 7.91 -7.51 -11.96
N ASP A 302 8.40 -8.44 -11.15
CA ASP A 302 8.69 -9.81 -11.57
C ASP A 302 7.37 -10.56 -11.80
N LEU A 303 6.79 -10.35 -12.99
CA LEU A 303 5.73 -11.16 -13.56
C LEU A 303 6.33 -12.53 -13.86
N ARG A 304 6.33 -13.44 -12.85
CA ARG A 304 6.53 -14.86 -13.13
C ARG A 304 5.43 -15.29 -14.11
N ARG A 305 5.82 -15.43 -15.38
CA ARG A 305 5.07 -16.20 -16.38
C ARG A 305 4.85 -17.57 -15.77
N ARG A 306 3.57 -17.94 -15.56
CA ARG A 306 3.22 -19.35 -15.46
C ARG A 306 3.61 -19.96 -16.80
N ASN A 307 4.64 -20.80 -16.82
CA ASN A 307 4.81 -21.73 -17.94
C ASN A 307 3.58 -22.66 -17.92
N PRO A 308 2.85 -22.81 -19.04
CA PRO A 308 1.88 -23.88 -19.15
C PRO A 308 2.63 -25.22 -19.30
N THR A 309 2.02 -26.25 -18.69
CA THR A 309 2.43 -27.67 -18.54
C THR A 309 3.42 -27.98 -17.43
#